data_AF-A0A8T0NYS4-F1
#
_entry.id   AF-A0A8T0NYS4-F1
#
_cell.length_a   1.000
_cell.length_b   1.000
_cell.length_c   1.000
_cell.angle_alpha   90.00
_cell.angle_beta   90.00
_cell.angle_gamma   90.00
#
_symmetry.space_group_name_H-M   'P 1'
#
loop_
_entity.id
_entity.type
_entity.pdbx_description
1 polymer ?
#
loop_
_entity_poly.entity_id
_entity_poly.type
_entity_poly.pdbx_seq_one_letter_code
_entity_poly.pdbx_strand_id
1 'polypeptide(L)'
;MAPSAPGRHQPPCGRCSPTTCCARPGLLGVPRPAPPGGCSPSRGRETSPTRFLSARNIRSLDESWCAHCPGVLETDAHIFSRCHRARGVWARLGISVPDAIVRRPWDIGVNVPLPDAVRLDIVLLILWHLWKCRNAVVFDQNDSGPLDVLTRVDRDMDAWMSRYRKVSPSVQQWKAWLNHCASASPM
;
A
#
# COMPACT_ATOMS: atom_id res chain seq x y z
N MET A 1 -2.14 49.09 -44.49
CA MET A 1 -2.07 47.81 -45.23
C MET A 1 -1.86 46.70 -44.21
N ALA A 2 -2.74 45.70 -44.26
CA ALA A 2 -2.82 44.54 -43.36
C ALA A 2 -1.60 43.58 -43.53
N PRO A 3 -1.47 42.46 -42.76
CA PRO A 3 -2.35 41.98 -41.69
C PRO A 3 -1.65 41.51 -40.39
N SER A 4 -2.47 41.46 -39.33
CA SER A 4 -2.27 40.75 -38.07
C SER A 4 -2.17 39.23 -38.26
N ALA A 5 -1.25 38.57 -37.55
CA ALA A 5 -1.16 37.11 -37.48
C ALA A 5 -2.09 36.55 -36.39
N PRO A 6 -2.81 35.43 -36.61
CA PRO A 6 -3.79 34.91 -35.66
C PRO A 6 -3.19 33.96 -34.62
N GLY A 7 -3.82 33.94 -33.44
CA GLY A 7 -3.48 33.08 -32.30
C GLY A 7 -3.60 31.58 -32.59
N ARG A 8 -2.74 30.79 -31.95
CA ARG A 8 -2.79 29.32 -31.95
C ARG A 8 -3.98 28.85 -31.11
N HIS A 9 -5.12 28.64 -31.76
CA HIS A 9 -6.16 27.76 -31.24
C HIS A 9 -5.74 26.31 -31.50
N GLN A 10 -5.48 25.54 -30.44
CA GLN A 10 -5.42 24.09 -30.52
C GLN A 10 -6.84 23.54 -30.79
N PRO A 11 -7.04 22.70 -31.83
CA PRO A 11 -8.30 22.00 -31.99
C PRO A 11 -8.41 20.84 -30.99
N PRO A 12 -9.62 20.52 -30.49
CA PRO A 12 -9.81 19.41 -29.57
C PRO A 12 -9.57 18.08 -30.30
N CYS A 13 -8.88 17.18 -29.61
CA CYS A 13 -8.61 15.81 -30.05
C CYS A 13 -9.93 15.09 -30.39
N GLY A 14 -10.16 14.91 -31.70
CA GLY A 14 -11.30 14.17 -32.24
C GLY A 14 -11.23 12.69 -31.84
N ARG A 15 -12.39 12.16 -31.44
CA ARG A 15 -12.66 10.73 -31.28
C ARG A 15 -12.39 10.01 -32.59
N CYS A 16 -11.47 9.06 -32.61
CA CYS A 16 -11.37 8.10 -33.71
C CYS A 16 -12.31 6.92 -33.45
N SER A 17 -13.36 6.79 -34.26
CA SER A 17 -14.22 5.60 -34.36
C SER A 17 -13.48 4.46 -35.10
N PRO A 18 -13.73 3.18 -34.78
CA PRO A 18 -12.92 2.07 -35.27
C PRO A 18 -13.57 1.37 -36.46
N THR A 19 -13.41 1.87 -37.68
CA THR A 19 -13.77 1.08 -38.88
C THR A 19 -13.09 1.65 -40.12
N THR A 20 -11.83 1.28 -40.37
CA THR A 20 -11.31 1.16 -41.74
C THR A 20 -10.05 0.29 -41.73
N CYS A 21 -10.19 -0.97 -42.11
CA CYS A 21 -9.07 -1.83 -42.49
C CYS A 21 -8.53 -1.35 -43.84
N CYS A 22 -7.34 -0.75 -43.87
CA CYS A 22 -6.57 -0.63 -45.11
C CYS A 22 -5.79 -1.93 -45.33
N ALA A 23 -6.30 -2.78 -46.22
CA ALA A 23 -5.59 -3.96 -46.72
C ALA A 23 -4.44 -3.54 -47.64
N ARG A 24 -3.24 -4.13 -47.48
CA ARG A 24 -2.21 -4.22 -48.53
C ARG A 24 -2.27 -5.62 -49.15
N PRO A 25 -2.15 -5.77 -50.48
CA PRO A 25 -2.26 -7.06 -51.14
C PRO A 25 -0.91 -7.77 -51.25
N GLY A 26 -0.95 -9.10 -51.18
CA GLY A 26 0.08 -9.98 -51.72
C GLY A 26 1.01 -10.58 -50.68
N LEU A 27 0.71 -11.81 -50.25
CA LEU A 27 1.61 -12.98 -50.30
C LEU A 27 0.84 -14.20 -49.76
N LEU A 28 0.92 -15.30 -50.52
CA LEU A 28 0.26 -16.58 -50.30
C LEU A 28 0.58 -17.14 -48.90
N GLY A 29 -0.45 -17.37 -48.10
CA GLY A 29 -0.35 -18.05 -46.81
C GLY A 29 -1.73 -18.26 -46.20
N VAL A 30 -2.10 -19.53 -45.96
CA VAL A 30 -3.35 -19.98 -45.35
C VAL A 30 -3.58 -19.27 -43.99
N PRO A 31 -4.77 -18.72 -43.69
CA PRO A 31 -5.00 -18.03 -42.42
C PRO A 31 -5.12 -19.04 -41.26
N ARG A 32 -4.25 -18.93 -40.25
CA ARG A 32 -4.44 -19.57 -38.94
C ARG A 32 -5.49 -18.78 -38.14
N PRO A 33 -6.41 -19.45 -37.41
CA PRO A 33 -7.35 -18.75 -36.53
C PRO A 33 -6.58 -18.10 -35.36
N ALA A 34 -6.90 -16.83 -35.10
CA ALA A 34 -6.38 -16.08 -33.96
C ALA A 34 -7.01 -16.59 -32.64
N PRO A 35 -6.25 -16.64 -31.52
CA PRO A 35 -6.83 -16.92 -30.20
C PRO A 35 -7.70 -15.75 -29.73
N PRO A 36 -8.75 -15.99 -28.93
CA PRO A 36 -9.67 -14.95 -28.49
C PRO A 36 -8.95 -13.94 -27.58
N GLY A 37 -9.04 -12.67 -27.95
CA GLY A 37 -8.48 -11.55 -27.21
C GLY A 37 -9.16 -11.36 -25.85
N GLY A 38 -8.35 -11.44 -24.79
CA GLY A 38 -8.70 -10.87 -23.49
C GLY A 38 -8.32 -9.39 -23.46
N CYS A 39 -9.31 -8.51 -23.40
CA CYS A 39 -9.12 -7.10 -23.04
C CYS A 39 -8.39 -7.01 -21.70
N SER A 40 -7.13 -6.56 -21.70
CA SER A 40 -6.47 -6.12 -20.48
C SER A 40 -6.99 -4.73 -20.11
N PRO A 41 -7.44 -4.49 -18.86
CA PRO A 41 -7.76 -3.15 -18.41
C PRO A 41 -6.47 -2.33 -18.36
N SER A 42 -6.59 -1.06 -18.75
CA SER A 42 -5.56 -0.03 -18.65
C SER A 42 -4.91 -0.06 -17.26
N ARG A 43 -3.70 -0.64 -17.19
CA ARG A 43 -2.84 -0.57 -16.01
C ARG A 43 -2.43 0.88 -15.83
N GLY A 44 -3.12 1.56 -14.92
CA GLY A 44 -2.50 2.63 -14.16
C GLY A 44 -1.15 2.13 -13.67
N ARG A 45 -0.12 2.96 -13.81
CA ARG A 45 1.26 2.61 -13.49
C ARG A 45 1.39 2.43 -11.97
N GLU A 46 1.01 1.27 -11.48
CA GLU A 46 1.25 0.82 -10.11
C GLU A 46 2.69 0.32 -10.02
N THR A 47 3.61 1.20 -9.64
CA THR A 47 4.99 0.82 -9.30
C THR A 47 5.01 0.26 -7.88
N SER A 48 4.58 -0.99 -7.74
CA SER A 48 4.82 -1.76 -6.52
C SER A 48 6.34 -1.94 -6.31
N PRO A 49 6.87 -1.84 -5.07
CA PRO A 49 8.29 -2.05 -4.76
C PRO A 49 8.85 -3.37 -5.35
N THR A 50 8.02 -4.40 -5.44
CA THR A 50 8.37 -5.72 -5.97
C THR A 50 8.65 -5.71 -7.48
N ARG A 51 7.95 -4.88 -8.28
CA ARG A 51 8.29 -4.69 -9.71
C ARG A 51 9.65 -4.04 -9.87
N PHE A 52 10.03 -3.15 -8.96
CA PHE A 52 11.33 -2.49 -8.96
C PHE A 52 12.49 -3.44 -8.63
N LEU A 53 12.27 -4.37 -7.70
CA LEU A 53 13.26 -5.38 -7.32
C LEU A 53 13.42 -6.47 -8.40
N SER A 54 12.30 -6.91 -8.99
CA SER A 54 12.30 -7.85 -10.13
C SER A 54 12.95 -7.23 -11.38
N ALA A 55 12.67 -5.96 -11.68
CA ALA A 55 13.31 -5.25 -12.80
C ALA A 55 14.83 -5.06 -12.63
N ARG A 56 15.34 -5.19 -11.40
CA ARG A 56 16.78 -5.14 -11.08
C ARG A 56 17.42 -6.53 -10.94
N ASN A 57 16.69 -7.62 -11.24
CA ASN A 57 17.18 -8.99 -11.18
C ASN A 57 17.71 -9.41 -9.78
N ILE A 58 17.15 -8.84 -8.71
CA ILE A 58 17.60 -9.08 -7.33
C ILE A 58 16.90 -10.31 -6.72
N ARG A 59 15.64 -10.56 -7.11
CA ARG A 59 14.88 -11.80 -6.86
C ARG A 59 13.82 -11.97 -7.93
N SER A 60 13.49 -13.21 -8.28
CA SER A 60 12.39 -13.49 -9.19
C SER A 60 11.04 -13.24 -8.49
N LEU A 61 9.98 -12.96 -9.26
CA LEU A 61 8.64 -12.64 -8.73
C LEU A 61 8.07 -13.82 -7.91
N ASP A 62 8.47 -15.04 -8.27
CA ASP A 62 8.18 -16.31 -7.60
C ASP A 62 9.04 -16.60 -6.36
N GLU A 63 10.00 -15.73 -6.00
CA GLU A 63 10.79 -15.81 -4.76
C GLU A 63 10.48 -14.69 -3.75
N SER A 64 9.50 -13.85 -4.08
CA SER A 64 9.08 -12.72 -3.25
C SER A 64 7.93 -13.09 -2.32
N TRP A 65 8.07 -14.20 -1.58
CA TRP A 65 7.09 -14.65 -0.60
C TRP A 65 7.19 -13.87 0.72
N CYS A 66 6.05 -13.73 1.39
CA CYS A 66 6.03 -13.15 2.72
C CYS A 66 6.72 -14.06 3.73
N ALA A 67 7.61 -13.48 4.54
CA ALA A 67 8.33 -14.22 5.59
C ALA A 67 7.40 -14.88 6.63
N HIS A 68 6.20 -14.32 6.83
CA HIS A 68 5.19 -14.87 7.74
C HIS A 68 4.16 -15.77 7.03
N CYS A 69 3.99 -15.66 5.71
CA CYS A 69 2.92 -16.35 4.98
C CYS A 69 3.54 -17.18 3.83
N PRO A 70 3.83 -18.47 4.06
CA PRO A 70 4.40 -19.35 3.05
C PRO A 70 3.55 -19.38 1.78
N GLY A 71 4.18 -19.20 0.62
CA GLY A 71 3.49 -19.23 -0.68
C GLY A 71 2.57 -18.04 -0.97
N VAL A 72 2.60 -16.98 -0.15
CA VAL A 72 1.81 -15.75 -0.40
C VAL A 72 2.73 -14.63 -0.84
N LEU A 73 2.43 -14.03 -2.00
CA LEU A 73 3.24 -12.97 -2.59
C LEU A 73 3.31 -11.75 -1.66
N GLU A 74 4.54 -11.32 -1.38
CA GLU A 74 4.82 -10.15 -0.57
C GLU A 74 4.57 -8.87 -1.38
N THR A 75 3.58 -8.12 -0.93
CA THR A 75 3.20 -6.80 -1.46
C THR A 75 3.03 -5.84 -0.28
N ASP A 76 3.01 -4.54 -0.55
CA ASP A 76 2.66 -3.52 0.44
C ASP A 76 1.30 -3.80 1.10
N ALA A 77 0.28 -4.07 0.28
CA ALA A 77 -1.05 -4.46 0.76
C ALA A 77 -1.00 -5.75 1.60
N HIS A 78 -0.19 -6.73 1.22
CA HIS A 78 -0.04 -7.94 2.03
C HIS A 78 0.64 -7.65 3.38
N ILE A 79 1.81 -7.02 3.38
CA ILE A 79 2.59 -6.74 4.61
C ILE A 79 1.74 -5.95 5.61
N PHE A 80 1.02 -4.92 5.14
CA PHE A 80 0.36 -3.97 6.03
C PHE A 80 -1.13 -4.23 6.26
N SER A 81 -1.80 -5.09 5.48
CA SER A 81 -3.24 -5.36 5.66
C SER A 81 -3.57 -6.85 5.71
N ARG A 82 -3.14 -7.64 4.72
CA ARG A 82 -3.61 -9.04 4.58
C ARG A 82 -2.83 -10.05 5.41
N CYS A 83 -1.57 -9.79 5.70
CA CYS A 83 -0.70 -10.67 6.48
C CYS A 83 -1.33 -10.96 7.84
N HIS A 84 -1.31 -12.22 8.28
CA HIS A 84 -1.96 -12.62 9.53
C HIS A 84 -1.38 -11.87 10.75
N ARG A 85 -0.09 -11.48 10.71
CA ARG A 85 0.53 -10.61 11.73
C ARG A 85 -0.08 -9.21 11.74
N ALA A 86 -0.22 -8.58 10.58
CA ALA A 86 -0.85 -7.27 10.45
C ALA A 86 -2.32 -7.31 10.86
N ARG A 87 -3.08 -8.32 10.38
CA ARG A 87 -4.47 -8.55 10.80
C ARG A 87 -4.60 -8.69 12.31
N GLY A 88 -3.69 -9.39 12.96
CA GLY A 88 -3.69 -9.53 14.42
C GLY A 88 -3.51 -8.19 15.14
N VAL A 89 -2.67 -7.29 14.63
CA VAL A 89 -2.52 -5.94 15.17
C VAL A 89 -3.79 -5.12 14.96
N TRP A 90 -4.30 -5.08 13.73
CA TRP A 90 -5.51 -4.33 13.39
C TRP A 90 -6.75 -4.82 14.13
N ALA A 91 -6.89 -6.14 14.33
CA ALA A 91 -7.97 -6.74 15.09
C ALA A 91 -7.95 -6.29 16.56
N ARG A 92 -6.78 -6.27 17.19
CA ARG A 92 -6.63 -5.76 18.58
C ARG A 92 -6.99 -4.29 18.71
N LEU A 93 -6.69 -3.51 17.67
CA LEU A 93 -7.01 -2.09 17.61
C LEU A 93 -8.48 -1.83 17.22
N GLY A 94 -9.24 -2.84 16.78
CA GLY A 94 -10.57 -2.65 16.22
C GLY A 94 -10.59 -1.77 14.96
N ILE A 95 -9.47 -1.69 14.24
CA ILE A 95 -9.34 -0.88 13.02
C ILE A 95 -9.43 -1.81 11.81
N SER A 96 -10.28 -1.48 10.84
CA SER A 96 -10.29 -2.17 9.54
C SER A 96 -9.38 -1.43 8.56
N VAL A 97 -8.43 -2.14 7.95
CA VAL A 97 -7.50 -1.59 6.96
C VAL A 97 -7.66 -2.35 5.63
N PRO A 98 -8.50 -1.86 4.70
CA PRO A 98 -8.57 -2.37 3.34
C PRO A 98 -7.26 -2.13 2.57
N ASP A 99 -6.98 -2.97 1.57
CA ASP A 99 -5.76 -2.90 0.77
C ASP A 99 -5.50 -1.52 0.14
N ALA A 100 -6.57 -0.87 -0.33
CA ALA A 100 -6.48 0.44 -0.97
C ALA A 100 -6.04 1.55 0.01
N ILE A 101 -6.33 1.37 1.29
CA ILE A 101 -6.07 2.38 2.33
C ILE A 101 -4.60 2.31 2.80
N VAL A 102 -3.91 1.19 2.62
CA VAL A 102 -2.47 1.07 2.96
C VAL A 102 -1.62 2.15 2.27
N ARG A 103 -2.00 2.56 1.05
CA ARG A 103 -1.30 3.62 0.28
C ARG A 103 -1.71 5.04 0.68
N ARG A 104 -2.67 5.16 1.58
CA ARG A 104 -3.23 6.42 2.09
C ARG A 104 -3.27 6.34 3.62
N PRO A 105 -2.11 6.28 4.29
CA PRO A 105 -2.04 6.08 5.74
C PRO A 105 -2.82 7.15 6.55
N TRP A 106 -3.01 8.34 5.99
CA TRP A 106 -3.84 9.40 6.57
C TRP A 106 -5.34 9.07 6.65
N ASP A 107 -5.84 8.04 5.97
CA ASP A 107 -7.22 7.57 6.08
C ASP A 107 -7.37 6.40 7.08
N ILE A 108 -6.27 5.85 7.60
CA ILE A 108 -6.31 4.77 8.59
C ILE A 108 -6.74 5.34 9.94
N GLY A 109 -7.69 4.67 10.60
CA GLY A 109 -8.12 5.01 11.96
C GLY A 109 -8.93 6.30 12.08
N VAL A 110 -9.44 6.87 10.97
CA VAL A 110 -10.26 8.11 10.99
C VAL A 110 -11.53 7.98 11.84
N ASN A 111 -12.04 6.75 12.01
CA ASN A 111 -13.24 6.47 12.81
C ASN A 111 -12.91 6.16 14.28
N VAL A 112 -11.63 6.19 14.68
CA VAL A 112 -11.25 5.99 16.08
C VAL A 112 -11.58 7.27 16.84
N PRO A 113 -12.34 7.20 17.96
CA PRO A 113 -12.79 8.38 18.70
C PRO A 113 -11.66 8.95 19.58
N LEU A 114 -10.52 9.28 18.96
CA LEU A 114 -9.32 9.84 19.60
C LEU A 114 -8.88 11.12 18.89
N PRO A 115 -8.04 11.97 19.53
CA PRO A 115 -7.59 13.22 18.93
C PRO A 115 -6.81 13.01 17.62
N ASP A 116 -7.23 13.69 16.56
CA ASP A 116 -6.65 13.54 15.21
C ASP A 116 -5.19 14.05 15.11
N ALA A 117 -4.80 15.00 15.96
CA ALA A 117 -3.53 15.72 15.90
C ALA A 117 -2.27 14.84 15.86
N VAL A 118 -2.33 13.62 16.40
CA VAL A 118 -1.21 12.66 16.44
C VAL A 118 -1.55 11.31 15.80
N ARG A 119 -2.75 11.19 15.20
CA ARG A 119 -3.24 9.93 14.63
C ARG A 119 -2.32 9.42 13.53
N LEU A 120 -1.97 10.29 12.58
CA LEU A 120 -1.10 9.90 11.46
C LEU A 120 0.26 9.42 11.96
N ASP A 121 0.87 10.11 12.92
CA ASP A 121 2.17 9.73 13.49
C ASP A 121 2.13 8.33 14.12
N ILE A 122 1.04 8.04 14.85
CA ILE A 122 0.85 6.74 15.51
C ILE A 122 0.58 5.64 14.49
N VAL A 123 -0.25 5.92 13.46
CA VAL A 123 -0.46 4.98 12.35
C VAL A 123 0.86 4.67 11.65
N LEU A 124 1.68 5.70 11.38
CA LEU A 124 2.99 5.51 10.75
C LEU A 124 3.94 4.69 11.64
N LEU A 125 3.91 4.88 12.96
CA LEU A 125 4.65 4.05 13.90
C LEU A 125 4.19 2.59 13.85
N ILE A 126 2.88 2.32 13.81
CA ILE A 126 2.35 0.96 13.70
C ILE A 126 2.81 0.31 12.39
N LEU A 127 2.65 1.01 11.25
CA LEU A 127 3.10 0.52 9.94
C LEU A 127 4.61 0.24 9.95
N TRP A 128 5.40 1.13 10.55
CA TRP A 128 6.84 0.96 10.70
C TRP A 128 7.21 -0.30 11.50
N HIS A 129 6.55 -0.54 12.64
CA HIS A 129 6.80 -1.74 13.43
C HIS A 129 6.32 -3.02 12.76
N LEU A 130 5.22 -3.00 12.00
CA LEU A 130 4.81 -4.14 11.17
C LEU A 130 5.89 -4.50 10.13
N TRP A 131 6.44 -3.50 9.45
CA TRP A 131 7.55 -3.70 8.52
C TRP A 131 8.80 -4.24 9.21
N LYS A 132 9.16 -3.68 10.38
CA LYS A 132 10.30 -4.16 11.17
C LYS A 132 10.12 -5.61 11.62
N CYS A 133 8.94 -5.97 12.13
CA CYS A 133 8.64 -7.34 12.55
C CYS A 133 8.78 -8.32 11.40
N ARG A 134 8.28 -7.98 10.20
CA ARG A 134 8.48 -8.80 9.01
C ARG A 134 9.97 -8.98 8.67
N ASN A 135 10.75 -7.90 8.76
CA ASN A 135 12.18 -7.97 8.43
C ASN A 135 12.98 -8.74 9.47
N ALA A 136 12.60 -8.67 10.75
CA ALA A 136 13.24 -9.44 11.81
C ALA A 136 13.13 -10.96 11.59
N VAL A 137 12.06 -11.44 10.95
CA VAL A 137 11.98 -12.86 10.57
C VAL A 137 13.04 -13.24 9.54
N VAL A 138 13.31 -12.36 8.58
CA VAL A 138 14.29 -12.62 7.50
C VAL A 138 15.72 -12.49 8.00
N PHE A 139 16.01 -11.49 8.82
CA PHE A 139 17.38 -11.16 9.23
C PHE A 139 17.77 -11.76 10.58
N ASP A 140 16.83 -11.82 11.53
CA ASP A 140 17.11 -12.18 12.93
C ASP A 140 16.43 -13.51 13.33
N GLN A 141 15.70 -14.15 12.41
CA GLN A 141 14.87 -15.33 12.68
C GLN A 141 13.88 -15.11 13.85
N ASN A 142 13.48 -13.85 14.08
CA ASN A 142 12.68 -13.45 15.22
C ASN A 142 11.26 -13.09 14.77
N ASP A 143 10.30 -13.92 15.18
CA ASP A 143 8.88 -13.73 14.86
C ASP A 143 8.14 -13.11 16.04
N SER A 144 7.94 -11.80 15.97
CA SER A 144 7.23 -11.03 17.00
C SER A 144 5.72 -11.07 16.77
N GLY A 145 4.96 -11.22 17.85
CA GLY A 145 3.51 -11.24 17.80
C GLY A 145 2.89 -9.84 17.69
N PRO A 146 1.56 -9.76 17.48
CA PRO A 146 0.85 -8.47 17.44
C PRO A 146 0.99 -7.63 18.71
N LEU A 147 1.12 -8.27 19.88
CA LEU A 147 1.34 -7.58 21.16
C LEU A 147 2.69 -6.87 21.18
N ASP A 148 3.74 -7.53 20.71
CA ASP A 148 5.09 -6.95 20.67
C ASP A 148 5.13 -5.70 19.80
N VAL A 149 4.38 -5.69 18.70
CA VAL A 149 4.23 -4.50 17.84
C VAL A 149 3.66 -3.33 18.65
N LEU A 150 2.54 -3.55 19.36
CA LEU A 150 1.89 -2.51 20.17
C LEU A 150 2.78 -2.01 21.32
N THR A 151 3.46 -2.94 22.02
CA THR A 151 4.41 -2.59 23.09
C THR A 151 5.59 -1.76 22.58
N ARG A 152 6.08 -2.05 21.37
CA ARG A 152 7.17 -1.27 20.76
C ARG A 152 6.69 0.11 20.29
N VAL A 153 5.45 0.22 19.81
CA VAL A 153 4.82 1.52 19.49
C VAL A 153 4.72 2.38 20.76
N ASP A 154 4.21 1.83 21.87
CA ASP A 154 4.09 2.54 23.15
C ASP A 154 5.46 3.05 23.65
N ARG A 155 6.51 2.21 23.55
CA ARG A 155 7.89 2.60 23.89
C ARG A 155 8.42 3.72 23.00
N ASP A 156 8.17 3.68 21.70
CA ASP A 156 8.60 4.74 20.78
C ASP A 156 7.85 6.05 21.06
N MET A 157 6.57 5.97 21.46
CA MET A 157 5.82 7.14 21.90
C MET A 157 6.45 7.78 23.14
N ASP A 158 6.88 6.98 24.13
CA ASP A 158 7.62 7.48 25.29
C ASP A 158 8.93 8.16 24.92
N ALA A 159 9.70 7.54 24.04
CA ALA A 159 10.95 8.13 23.54
C ALA A 159 10.72 9.47 22.84
N TRP A 160 9.56 9.67 22.22
CA TRP A 160 9.24 10.87 21.43
C TRP A 160 8.39 11.90 22.17
N MET A 161 7.97 11.64 23.41
CA MET A 161 7.14 12.54 24.23
C MET A 161 7.66 13.99 24.26
N SER A 162 8.98 14.16 24.24
CA SER A 162 9.62 15.48 24.23
C SER A 162 9.27 16.35 23.01
N ARG A 163 8.95 15.73 21.86
CA ARG A 163 8.55 16.43 20.62
C ARG A 163 7.09 16.87 20.63
N TYR A 164 6.26 16.21 21.43
CA TYR A 164 4.81 16.39 21.48
C TYR A 164 4.33 17.23 22.66
N ARG A 165 5.19 18.02 23.30
CA ARG A 165 4.84 18.82 24.51
C ARG A 165 3.52 19.59 24.38
N LYS A 166 3.26 20.20 23.22
CA LYS A 166 2.04 20.98 22.95
C LYS A 166 0.77 20.13 22.81
N VAL A 167 0.91 18.88 22.40
CA VAL A 167 -0.18 17.91 22.18
C VAL A 167 -0.06 16.71 23.12
N SER A 168 0.62 16.89 24.25
CA SER A 168 0.85 15.83 25.25
C SER A 168 -0.44 15.14 25.70
N PRO A 169 -1.57 15.85 25.96
CA PRO A 169 -2.83 15.20 26.32
C PRO A 169 -3.34 14.26 25.22
N SER A 170 -3.17 14.62 23.94
CA SER A 170 -3.54 13.77 22.81
C SER A 170 -2.69 12.51 22.76
N VAL A 171 -1.38 12.64 22.93
CA VAL A 171 -0.46 11.49 22.96
C VAL A 171 -0.82 10.54 24.11
N GLN A 172 -1.08 11.08 25.31
CA GLN A 172 -1.46 10.27 26.48
C GLN A 172 -2.77 9.51 26.27
N GLN A 173 -3.78 10.12 25.64
CA GLN A 173 -5.04 9.43 25.31
C GLN A 173 -4.79 8.26 24.34
N TRP A 174 -3.98 8.49 23.31
CA TRP A 174 -3.59 7.43 22.39
C TRP A 174 -2.79 6.31 23.06
N LYS A 175 -1.84 6.63 23.95
CA LYS A 175 -1.10 5.63 24.73
C LYS A 175 -2.04 4.79 25.60
N ALA A 176 -2.95 5.44 26.34
CA ALA A 176 -3.91 4.76 27.19
C ALA A 176 -4.79 3.80 26.37
N TRP A 177 -5.24 4.23 25.20
CA TRP A 177 -6.02 3.40 24.28
C TRP A 177 -5.21 2.22 23.72
N LEU A 178 -3.97 2.44 23.27
CA LEU A 178 -3.09 1.35 22.80
C LEU A 178 -2.85 0.30 23.88
N ASN A 179 -2.60 0.73 25.11
CA ASN A 179 -2.38 -0.17 26.26
C ASN A 179 -3.66 -0.94 26.64
N HIS A 180 -4.83 -0.30 26.50
CA HIS A 180 -6.11 -0.99 26.63
C HIS A 180 -6.30 -2.05 25.54
N CYS A 181 -6.06 -1.72 24.27
CA CYS A 181 -6.12 -2.68 23.15
C CYS A 181 -5.10 -3.82 23.27
N ALA A 182 -3.92 -3.56 23.84
CA ALA A 182 -2.91 -4.58 24.09
C ALA A 182 -3.32 -5.55 25.21
N SER A 183 -4.00 -5.07 26.25
CA SER A 183 -4.48 -5.91 27.35
C SER A 183 -5.80 -6.63 27.06
N ALA A 184 -6.59 -6.14 26.10
CA ALA A 184 -7.78 -6.83 25.63
C ALA A 184 -7.44 -8.17 24.97
N SER A 185 -8.11 -9.24 25.39
CA SER A 185 -8.08 -10.52 24.68
C SER A 185 -8.70 -10.35 23.30
N PRO A 186 -8.09 -10.88 22.22
CA PRO A 186 -8.73 -10.89 20.92
C PRO A 186 -10.02 -11.72 21.02
N MET A 187 -11.16 -11.11 20.70
CA MET A 187 -12.44 -11.82 20.50
C MET A 187 -12.39 -12.70 19.26
#